data_AF-A0A359IE64-F1
#
_entry.id   AF-A0A359IE64-F1
#
_cell.length_a   1.000
_cell.length_b   1.000
_cell.length_c   1.000
_cell.angle_alpha   90.00
_cell.angle_beta   90.00
_cell.angle_gamma   90.00
#
_symmetry.space_group_name_H-M   'P 1'
#
loop_
_entity.id
_entity.type
_entity.pdbx_description
1 polymer ?
#
loop_
_entity_poly.entity_id
_entity_poly.type
_entity_poly.pdbx_seq_one_letter_code
_entity_poly.pdbx_strand_id
1 'polypeptide(L)' 'NLIIPHRKFEHRKFVLEPMREIALNYTVPGTGKTIQDFFNECPDQSRVEKI' A
#
# COMPACT_ATOMS: atom_id res chain seq x y z
N ASN A 1 11.21 16.87 9.57
CA ASN A 1 11.27 15.39 9.74
C ASN A 1 10.53 14.69 8.61
N LEU A 2 11.24 13.88 7.84
CA LEU A 2 10.72 13.04 6.75
C LEU A 2 10.74 11.58 7.19
N ILE A 3 9.67 10.82 6.93
CA ILE A 3 9.56 9.40 7.29
C ILE A 3 9.16 8.62 6.04
N ILE A 4 10.00 7.66 5.64
CA ILE A 4 9.79 6.80 4.48
C ILE A 4 10.05 5.35 4.90
N PRO A 5 9.11 4.41 4.67
CA PRO A 5 7.74 4.64 4.18
C PRO A 5 6.87 5.37 5.22
N HIS A 6 5.79 6.02 4.79
CA HIS A 6 4.87 6.73 5.69
C HIS A 6 4.19 5.74 6.65
N ARG A 7 4.24 5.98 7.97
CA ARG A 7 3.80 5.04 9.04
C ARG A 7 2.37 4.46 8.99
N LYS A 8 1.53 4.92 8.08
CA LYS A 8 0.12 4.48 7.93
C LYS A 8 -0.26 4.22 6.47
N PHE A 9 0.72 4.07 5.58
CA PHE A 9 0.43 3.85 4.16
C PHE A 9 -0.31 2.51 3.96
N GLU A 10 0.04 1.52 4.78
CA GLU A 10 -0.53 0.16 4.78
C GLU A 10 -2.00 0.11 5.22
N HIS A 11 -2.50 1.18 5.84
CA HIS A 11 -3.90 1.29 6.28
C HIS A 11 -4.80 2.02 5.27
N ARG A 12 -4.27 2.39 4.09
CA ARG A 12 -4.95 3.28 3.15
C ARG A 12 -5.10 2.60 1.79
N LYS A 13 -6.31 2.15 1.48
CA LYS A 13 -6.56 1.43 0.23
C LYS A 13 -6.36 2.31 -1.00
N PHE A 14 -6.70 3.60 -0.91
CA PHE A 14 -6.43 4.57 -1.98
C PHE A 14 -4.93 4.80 -2.27
N VAL A 15 -4.02 4.40 -1.38
CA VAL A 15 -2.57 4.41 -1.62
C VAL A 15 -2.13 3.07 -2.20
N LEU A 16 -2.55 1.97 -1.57
CA LEU A 16 -2.13 0.63 -1.95
C LEU A 16 -2.69 0.18 -3.30
N GLU A 17 -3.91 0.57 -3.65
CA GLU A 17 -4.55 0.15 -4.90
C GLU A 17 -3.80 0.67 -6.14
N PRO A 18 -3.50 1.99 -6.27
CA PRO A 18 -2.66 2.47 -7.36
C PRO A 18 -1.25 1.88 -7.36
N MET A 19 -0.64 1.70 -6.19
CA MET A 19 0.69 1.06 -6.11
C MET A 19 0.66 -0.38 -6.59
N ARG A 20 -0.41 -1.13 -6.27
CA ARG A 20 -0.60 -2.52 -6.70
C ARG A 20 -0.73 -2.61 -8.22
N GLU A 21 -1.42 -1.67 -8.86
CA GLU A 21 -1.59 -1.61 -10.32
C GLU A 21 -0.24 -1.55 -11.06
N ILE A 22 0.77 -0.88 -10.50
CA ILE A 22 2.06 -0.64 -11.17
C ILE A 22 3.26 -1.42 -10.58
N ALA A 23 3.16 -1.89 -9.34
CA ALA A 23 4.29 -2.39 -8.56
C ALA A 23 3.88 -3.51 -7.57
N LEU A 24 2.99 -4.41 -8.00
CA LEU A 24 2.49 -5.57 -7.24
C LEU A 24 3.56 -6.27 -6.36
N ASN A 25 4.68 -6.64 -6.97
CA ASN A 25 5.74 -7.44 -6.36
C ASN A 25 6.86 -6.59 -5.71
N TYR A 26 6.69 -5.27 -5.64
CA TYR A 26 7.69 -4.40 -5.01
C TYR A 26 7.74 -4.64 -3.50
N THR A 27 8.90 -5.04 -3.00
CA THR A 27 9.15 -5.20 -1.57
C THR A 27 9.35 -3.84 -0.91
N VAL A 28 8.49 -3.50 0.05
CA VAL A 28 8.59 -2.24 0.78
C VAL A 28 9.83 -2.27 1.69
N PRO A 29 10.74 -1.29 1.59
CA PRO A 29 11.98 -1.28 2.35
C PRO A 29 11.77 -1.45 3.86
N GLY A 30 12.55 -2.34 4.47
CA GLY A 30 12.51 -2.58 5.92
C GLY A 30 11.36 -3.46 6.42
N THR A 31 10.50 -3.97 5.55
CA THR A 31 9.32 -4.78 5.95
C THR A 31 9.39 -6.24 5.52
N GLY A 32 10.13 -6.54 4.45
CA GLY A 32 10.14 -7.86 3.81
C GLY A 32 8.83 -8.24 3.10
N LYS A 33 7.83 -7.34 3.07
CA LYS A 33 6.52 -7.53 2.47
C LYS A 33 6.39 -6.80 1.15
N THR A 34 5.62 -7.37 0.22
CA THR A 34 5.30 -6.76 -1.07
C THR A 34 4.11 -5.80 -0.95
N ILE A 35 3.89 -4.95 -1.96
CA ILE A 35 2.65 -4.15 -2.06
C ILE A 35 1.41 -5.04 -2.07
N GLN A 36 1.47 -6.21 -2.72
CA GLN A 36 0.37 -7.18 -2.70
C GLN A 36 0.06 -7.69 -1.29
N ASP A 37 1.06 -7.94 -0.45
CA ASP A 37 0.85 -8.36 0.94
C ASP A 37 0.15 -7.26 1.74
N PHE A 38 0.63 -6.01 1.64
CA PHE A 38 -0.02 -4.88 2.31
C PHE A 38 -1.45 -4.62 1.82
N PHE A 39 -1.70 -4.79 0.52
CA PHE A 39 -3.04 -4.66 -0.04
C PHE A 39 -3.99 -5.72 0.55
N ASN A 40 -3.53 -6.97 0.67
CA ASN A 40 -4.32 -8.05 1.25
C ASN A 40 -4.59 -7.88 2.76
N GLU A 41 -3.66 -7.26 3.49
CA GLU A 41 -3.77 -7.02 4.92
C GLU A 41 -4.48 -5.69 5.27
N CYS A 42 -4.80 -4.87 4.27
CA CYS A 42 -5.36 -3.54 4.49
C CYS A 42 -6.76 -3.62 5.14
N PRO A 43 -6.99 -2.99 6.31
CA PRO A 43 -8.29 -3.03 6.97
C PRO A 43 -9.34 -2.16 6.27
N ASP A 44 -8.92 -1.18 5.48
CA ASP A 44 -9.81 -0.32 4.70
C ASP A 44 -10.49 -1.12 3.58
N GLN A 45 -11.81 -1.31 3.69
CA GLN A 45 -12.62 -2.06 2.73
C GLN A 45 -13.29 -1.19 1.67
N SER A 46 -13.08 0.13 1.69
CA SER A 46 -13.68 1.04 0.71
C SER A 46 -13.28 0.66 -0.72
N ARG A 47 -14.14 1.00 -1.68
CA ARG A 47 -13.84 0.87 -3.11
C ARG A 47 -13.10 2.12 -3.56
N VAL A 48 -11.96 1.95 -4.23
CA VAL A 48 -11.26 3.07 -4.87
C VAL A 48 -11.87 3.28 -6.25
N GLU A 49 -12.34 4.50 -6.51
CA GLU A 49 -12.91 4.91 -7.80
C GLU A 49 -11.99 5.96 -8.45
N LYS A 50 -11.85 5.85 -9.78
CA LYS A 50 -11.09 6.82 -10.58
C LYS A 50 -12.01 8.03 -10.83
N ILE A 51 -11.47 9.23 -10.62
CA ILE A 51 -12.15 10.50 -10.92
C ILE A 51 -11.84 10.89 -12.37
#